data_AF-A0A7K0L5T7-F1
#
_entry.id   AF-A0A7K0L5T7-F1
#
_cell.length_a   1.000
_cell.length_b   1.000
_cell.length_c   1.000
_cell.angle_alpha   90.00
_cell.angle_beta   90.00
_cell.angle_gamma   90.00
#
_symmetry.space_group_name_H-M   'P 1'
#
loop_
_entity.id
_entity.type
_entity.pdbx_description
1 polymer ?
#
loop_
_entity_poly.entity_id
_entity_poly.type
_entity_poly.pdbx_seq_one_letter_code
_entity_poly.pdbx_strand_id
1 'polypeptide(L)'
;MTDAKTWGVTIAVLLGVLVFDLLLAIKNRKRETTLKEAALWTIFYVIAAIVFGINLQFNGVAGHGEEFFAGWLTEYSLSVDNVFIFIILLANLSVKRESAQLILLAGIAIAL
;
A
#
# COMPACT_ATOMS: atom_id res chain seq x y z
N MET A 1 -18.33 -17.51 14.46
CA MET A 1 -19.11 -16.50 13.73
C MET A 1 -18.40 -15.18 13.96
N THR A 2 -17.65 -14.66 12.98
CA THR A 2 -16.99 -13.36 13.13
C THR A 2 -18.06 -12.27 13.11
N ASP A 3 -18.10 -11.47 14.16
CA ASP A 3 -19.10 -10.42 14.33
C ASP A 3 -18.99 -9.37 13.21
N ALA A 4 -20.12 -8.88 12.69
CA ALA A 4 -20.15 -7.78 11.71
C ALA A 4 -19.37 -6.53 12.19
N LYS A 5 -19.24 -6.39 13.51
CA LYS A 5 -18.44 -5.35 14.16
C LYS A 5 -16.94 -5.48 13.85
N THR A 6 -16.39 -6.69 13.82
CA THR A 6 -14.96 -6.92 13.54
C THR A 6 -14.62 -6.49 12.12
N TRP A 7 -15.44 -6.90 11.14
CA TRP A 7 -15.30 -6.46 9.74
C TRP A 7 -15.46 -4.95 9.60
N GLY A 8 -16.46 -4.36 10.26
CA GLY A 8 -16.65 -2.91 10.26
C GLY A 8 -15.43 -2.15 10.80
N VAL A 9 -14.83 -2.64 11.90
CA VAL A 9 -13.61 -2.05 12.47
C VAL A 9 -12.42 -2.22 11.53
N THR A 10 -12.20 -3.41 10.96
CA THR A 10 -11.08 -3.65 10.04
C THR A 10 -11.18 -2.77 8.79
N ILE A 11 -12.36 -2.67 8.17
CA ILE A 11 -12.60 -1.81 7.01
C ILE A 11 -12.39 -0.33 7.38
N ALA A 12 -12.90 0.12 8.53
CA ALA A 12 -12.72 1.49 8.98
C ALA A 12 -11.25 1.85 9.22
N VAL A 13 -10.48 0.94 9.83
CA VAL A 13 -9.04 1.11 10.04
C VAL A 13 -8.30 1.16 8.70
N LEU A 14 -8.57 0.23 7.77
CA LEU A 14 -7.93 0.20 6.45
C LEU A 14 -8.24 1.46 5.63
N LEU A 15 -9.50 1.90 5.60
CA LEU A 15 -9.88 3.15 4.94
C LEU A 15 -9.23 4.37 5.62
N GLY A 16 -9.15 4.38 6.94
CA GLY A 16 -8.48 5.44 7.69
C GLY A 16 -6.99 5.54 7.34
N VAL A 17 -6.29 4.41 7.28
CA VAL A 17 -4.88 4.35 6.86
C VAL A 17 -4.73 4.82 5.41
N LEU A 18 -5.59 4.36 4.50
CA LEU A 18 -5.54 4.72 3.08
C LEU A 18 -5.77 6.21 2.85
N VAL A 19 -6.79 6.79 3.49
CA VAL A 19 -7.07 8.24 3.41
C VAL A 19 -5.91 9.04 4.00
N PHE A 20 -5.39 8.61 5.16
CA PHE A 20 -4.25 9.28 5.78
C PHE A 20 -3.00 9.25 4.89
N ASP A 21 -2.71 8.10 4.27
CA ASP A 21 -1.58 7.94 3.35
C ASP A 21 -1.73 8.82 2.11
N LEU A 22 -2.90 8.83 1.47
CA LEU A 22 -3.19 9.71 0.33
C LEU A 22 -3.04 11.19 0.70
N LEU A 23 -3.55 11.60 1.87
CA LEU A 23 -3.41 12.99 2.34
C LEU A 23 -1.95 13.36 2.60
N LEU A 24 -1.17 12.46 3.21
CA LEU A 24 0.26 12.65 3.41
C LEU A 24 1.01 12.71 2.07
N ALA A 25 0.68 11.85 1.12
CA ALA A 25 1.28 11.81 -0.21
C ALA A 25 0.98 13.10 -0.99
N ILE A 26 -0.26 13.60 -0.93
CA ILE A 26 -0.66 14.88 -1.54
C ILE A 26 0.03 16.05 -0.85
N LYS A 27 0.17 16.04 0.48
CA LYS A 27 0.89 17.09 1.23
C LYS A 27 2.38 17.11 0.90
N ASN A 28 3.00 15.94 0.80
CA ASN A 28 4.42 15.78 0.54
C ASN A 28 4.75 15.77 -0.97
N ARG A 29 3.78 16.08 -1.85
CA ARG A 29 3.93 16.07 -3.32
C ARG A 29 5.03 16.97 -3.89
N LYS A 30 5.53 17.93 -3.09
CA LYS A 30 6.58 18.88 -3.50
C LYS A 30 7.97 18.44 -3.04
N ARG A 31 8.09 17.37 -2.25
CA ARG A 31 9.35 16.90 -1.71
C ARG A 31 9.83 15.72 -2.55
N GLU A 32 11.04 15.81 -3.08
CA GLU A 32 11.65 14.66 -3.77
C GLU A 32 11.80 13.50 -2.78
N THR A 33 11.10 12.39 -3.06
CA THR A 33 11.22 11.17 -2.26
C THR A 33 12.58 10.54 -2.54
N THR A 34 13.44 10.49 -1.52
CA THR A 34 14.71 9.76 -1.65
C THR A 34 14.45 8.26 -1.61
N LEU A 35 15.30 7.47 -2.27
CA LEU A 35 15.23 6.01 -2.23
C LEU A 35 15.26 5.45 -0.79
N LYS A 36 16.00 6.11 0.11
CA LYS A 36 16.06 5.74 1.53
C LYS A 36 14.72 5.94 2.24
N GLU A 37 14.06 7.05 1.97
CA GLU A 37 12.74 7.34 2.55
C GLU A 37 11.69 6.37 2.02
N ALA A 38 11.68 6.11 0.70
CA ALA A 38 10.77 5.14 0.10
C ALA A 38 10.96 3.72 0.69
N ALA A 39 12.21 3.26 0.81
CA ALA A 39 12.52 1.97 1.42
C ALA A 39 12.09 1.87 2.88
N LEU A 40 12.25 2.96 3.66
CA LEU A 40 11.81 2.99 5.06
C LEU A 40 10.28 2.85 5.18
N TRP A 41 9.53 3.56 4.33
CA TRP A 41 8.06 3.45 4.28
C TRP A 41 7.61 2.05 3.84
N THR A 42 8.25 1.46 2.82
CA THR A 42 7.96 0.08 2.41
C THR A 42 8.19 -0.91 3.55
N ILE A 43 9.33 -0.84 4.23
CA ILE A 43 9.64 -1.72 5.36
C ILE A 43 8.61 -1.54 6.48
N PHE A 44 8.24 -0.30 6.81
CA PHE A 44 7.23 0.00 7.81
C PHE A 44 5.88 -0.69 7.51
N TYR A 45 5.39 -0.57 6.27
CA TYR A 45 4.13 -1.19 5.85
C TYR A 45 4.20 -2.72 5.77
N VAL A 46 5.33 -3.28 5.33
CA VAL A 46 5.56 -4.73 5.35
C VAL A 46 5.52 -5.28 6.77
N ILE A 47 6.17 -4.60 7.73
CA ILE A 47 6.13 -5.00 9.15
C ILE A 47 4.71 -4.88 9.69
N ALA A 48 3.98 -3.80 9.37
CA ALA A 48 2.59 -3.64 9.80
C ALA A 48 1.68 -4.77 9.28
N ALA A 49 1.85 -5.17 8.00
CA ALA A 49 1.12 -6.30 7.42
C ALA A 49 1.45 -7.64 8.12
N ILE A 50 2.73 -7.88 8.42
CA ILE A 50 3.15 -9.09 9.14
C ILE A 50 2.57 -9.12 10.56
N VAL A 51 2.63 -8.01 11.30
CA VAL A 51 2.05 -7.91 12.65
C VAL A 51 0.54 -8.15 12.60
N PHE A 52 -0.15 -7.60 11.60
CA PHE A 52 -1.58 -7.83 11.40
C PHE A 52 -1.90 -9.29 11.07
N GLY A 53 -1.17 -9.91 10.14
CA GLY A 53 -1.36 -11.32 9.77
C GLY A 53 -1.09 -12.29 10.93
N ILE A 54 -0.06 -12.03 11.74
CA ILE A 54 0.22 -12.79 12.96
C ILE A 54 -0.93 -12.59 13.98
N ASN A 55 -1.38 -11.36 14.19
CA ASN A 55 -2.51 -11.08 15.08
C ASN A 55 -3.79 -11.80 14.63
N LEU A 56 -4.02 -11.88 13.32
CA LEU A 56 -5.16 -12.59 12.73
C LEU A 56 -5.08 -14.11 12.96
N GLN A 57 -3.88 -14.70 12.87
CA GLN A 57 -3.66 -16.12 13.14
C GLN A 57 -3.98 -16.49 14.60
N PHE A 58 -3.73 -15.59 15.56
CA PHE A 58 -4.00 -15.84 16.98
C PHE A 58 -5.43 -15.49 17.42
N ASN A 59 -6.13 -14.59 16.72
CA ASN A 59 -7.47 -14.11 17.08
C ASN A 59 -8.61 -14.71 16.22
N GLY A 60 -8.30 -15.45 15.16
CA GLY A 60 -9.26 -16.02 14.21
C GLY A 60 -9.51 -17.53 14.35
N VAL A 61 -10.50 -18.02 13.61
CA VAL A 61 -10.64 -19.46 13.30
C VAL A 61 -9.39 -19.89 12.52
N ALA A 62 -8.85 -21.08 12.80
CA ALA A 62 -7.65 -21.60 12.15
C ALA A 62 -7.73 -21.46 10.61
N GLY A 63 -6.70 -20.85 10.00
CA GLY A 63 -6.59 -20.70 8.53
C GLY A 63 -6.64 -19.26 8.01
N HIS A 64 -7.26 -18.30 8.73
CA HIS A 64 -7.40 -16.93 8.21
C HIS A 64 -6.09 -16.14 8.11
N GLY A 65 -5.08 -16.44 8.93
CA GLY A 65 -3.76 -15.82 8.78
C GLY A 65 -3.05 -16.27 7.51
N GLU A 66 -3.17 -17.55 7.15
CA GLU A 66 -2.60 -18.10 5.92
C GLU A 66 -3.28 -17.51 4.67
N GLU A 67 -4.60 -17.40 4.67
CA GLU A 67 -5.38 -16.74 3.62
C GLU A 67 -4.97 -15.26 3.46
N PHE A 68 -4.79 -14.55 4.58
CA PHE A 68 -4.33 -13.16 4.57
C PHE A 68 -2.93 -13.04 3.97
N PHE A 69 -1.97 -13.86 4.40
CA PHE A 69 -0.61 -13.79 3.86
C PHE A 69 -0.55 -14.16 2.38
N ALA A 70 -1.32 -15.17 1.96
CA ALA A 70 -1.42 -15.54 0.54
C ALA A 70 -1.98 -14.38 -0.29
N GLY A 71 -3.11 -13.80 0.12
CA GLY A 71 -3.72 -12.66 -0.58
C GLY A 71 -2.81 -11.43 -0.57
N TRP A 72 -2.29 -11.05 0.59
CA TRP A 72 -1.40 -9.89 0.74
C TRP A 72 -0.14 -10.03 -0.13
N LEU A 73 0.50 -11.19 -0.16
CA LEU A 73 1.70 -11.40 -0.96
C LEU A 73 1.41 -11.35 -2.47
N THR A 74 0.29 -11.94 -2.91
CA THR A 74 -0.15 -11.88 -4.31
C THR A 74 -0.44 -10.45 -4.74
N GLU A 75 -1.22 -9.70 -3.96
CA GLU A 75 -1.52 -8.29 -4.23
C GLU A 75 -0.26 -7.41 -4.18
N TYR A 76 0.64 -7.66 -3.22
CA TYR A 76 1.90 -6.94 -3.13
C TYR A 76 2.75 -7.14 -4.40
N SER A 77 2.85 -8.37 -4.91
CA SER A 77 3.57 -8.66 -6.16
C SER A 77 2.96 -7.92 -7.36
N LEU A 78 1.63 -7.92 -7.49
CA LEU A 78 0.94 -7.18 -8.56
C LEU A 78 1.18 -5.68 -8.48
N SER A 79 1.21 -5.11 -7.27
CA SER A 79 1.48 -3.69 -7.07
C SER A 79 2.91 -3.29 -7.48
N VAL A 80 3.91 -4.15 -7.22
CA VAL A 80 5.31 -3.92 -7.60
C VAL A 80 5.49 -3.97 -9.12
N ASP A 81 4.84 -4.92 -9.80
CA ASP A 81 4.83 -4.99 -11.26
C ASP A 81 4.24 -3.72 -11.89
N ASN A 82 3.14 -3.20 -11.33
CA ASN A 82 2.51 -1.95 -11.79
C ASN A 82 3.43 -0.73 -11.64
N VAL A 83 4.11 -0.58 -10.49
CA VAL A 83 5.06 0.52 -10.25
C VAL A 83 6.26 0.43 -11.22
N PHE A 84 6.76 -0.77 -11.48
CA PHE A 84 7.87 -0.99 -12.42
C PHE A 84 7.52 -0.50 -13.83
N ILE A 85 6.33 -0.88 -14.33
CA ILE A 85 5.83 -0.44 -15.63
C ILE A 85 5.72 1.09 -15.69
N PHE A 86 5.18 1.73 -14.65
CA PHE A 86 5.08 3.20 -14.61
C PHE A 86 6.44 3.88 -14.63
N ILE A 87 7.43 3.39 -13.90
CA ILE A 87 8.77 3.97 -13.87
C ILE A 87 9.42 3.89 -15.27
N ILE A 88 9.31 2.75 -15.95
CA ILE A 88 9.83 2.59 -17.32
C ILE A 88 9.13 3.55 -18.29
N LEU A 89 7.80 3.65 -18.21
CA LEU A 89 7.02 4.51 -19.08
C LEU A 89 7.38 6.00 -18.88
N LEU A 90 7.47 6.44 -17.63
CA LEU A 90 7.86 7.82 -17.28
C LEU A 90 9.30 8.16 -17.69
N ALA A 91 10.22 7.19 -17.56
CA ALA A 91 11.60 7.33 -18.00
C ALA A 91 11.71 7.48 -19.52
N ASN A 92 10.97 6.65 -20.28
CA ASN A 92 10.95 6.73 -21.75
C ASN A 92 10.34 8.04 -22.26
N LEU A 93 9.30 8.54 -21.59
CA LEU A 93 8.65 9.81 -21.93
C LEU A 93 9.44 11.05 -21.47
N SER A 94 10.63 10.87 -20.87
CA SER A 94 11.49 11.97 -20.37
C SER A 94 10.73 12.96 -19.46
N VAL A 95 9.81 12.43 -18.64
CA VAL A 95 8.96 13.26 -17.78
C VAL A 95 9.80 13.91 -16.68
N LYS A 96 9.61 15.22 -16.48
CA LYS A 96 10.26 15.96 -15.38
C LYS A 96 9.90 15.32 -14.03
N ARG A 97 10.88 15.17 -13.14
CA ARG A 97 10.72 14.51 -11.83
C ARG A 97 9.58 15.09 -10.99
N GLU A 98 9.36 16.40 -11.06
CA GLU A 98 8.26 17.10 -10.38
C GLU A 98 6.87 16.61 -10.82
N SER A 99 6.71 16.23 -12.10
CA SER A 99 5.45 15.73 -12.65
C SER A 99 5.31 14.21 -12.53
N ALA A 100 6.43 13.48 -12.44
CA ALA A 100 6.43 12.02 -12.31
C ALA A 100 5.69 11.57 -11.03
N GLN A 101 5.92 12.23 -9.89
CA GLN A 101 5.24 11.91 -8.63
C GLN A 101 3.72 12.14 -8.71
N LEU A 102 3.29 13.21 -9.39
CA LEU A 102 1.86 13.50 -9.59
C LEU A 102 1.19 12.46 -10.50
N ILE A 103 1.87 12.04 -11.57
CA ILE A 103 1.35 11.02 -12.50
C ILE A 103 1.27 9.66 -11.80
N LEU A 104 2.27 9.30 -10.99
CA LEU A 104 2.23 8.08 -10.18
C LEU A 104 1.06 8.11 -9.19
N LEU A 105 0.89 9.23 -8.47
CA LEU A 105 -0.20 9.37 -7.51
C LEU A 105 -1.59 9.34 -8.19
N ALA A 106 -1.73 9.99 -9.34
CA ALA A 106 -2.95 9.93 -10.14
C ALA A 106 -3.22 8.53 -10.70
N GLY A 107 -2.19 7.83 -11.17
CA GLY A 107 -2.30 6.46 -11.67
C GLY A 107 -2.75 5.49 -10.59
N ILE A 108 -2.17 5.59 -9.38
CA ILE A 108 -2.57 4.79 -8.22
C ILE A 108 -4.03 5.12 -7.83
N ALA A 109 -4.40 6.40 -7.78
CA ALA A 109 -5.76 6.81 -7.41
C ALA A 109 -6.85 6.37 -8.40
N ILE A 110 -6.51 6.13 -9.67
CA ILE A 110 -7.44 5.60 -10.69
C ILE A 110 -7.52 4.07 -10.66
N ALA A 111 -6.43 3.41 -10.25
CA ALA A 111 -6.34 1.95 -10.18
C ALA A 111 -7.03 1.34 -8.95
N LEU A 112 -7.22 2.14 -7.91
CA LEU A 112 -7.88 1.82 -6.64
C LEU A 112 -9.41 2.00 -6.74
#